data_AF-A0A2N2M9P2-F1
#
_entry.id   AF-A0A2N2M9P2-F1
#
_cell.length_a   1.000
_cell.length_b   1.000
_cell.length_c   1.000
_cell.angle_alpha   90.00
_cell.angle_beta   90.00
_cell.angle_gamma   90.00
#
_symmetry.space_group_name_H-M   'P 1'
#
loop_
_entity.id
_entity.type
_entity.pdbx_description
1 polymer ?
#
loop_
_entity_poly.entity_id
_entity_poly.type
_entity_poly.pdbx_seq_one_letter_code
_entity_poly.pdbx_strand_id
1 'polypeptide(L)'
;AWLKPAPRKQLWGILATVILFGTYVAIWMQQLAFKYTNVGIAQTLLATSPLFILPVSALQKEKLSLRSIFGVLVSIAGVALIFLAG
;
A
#
# COMPACT_ATOMS: atom_id res chain seq x y z
N ALA A 1 -11.24 2.98 -22.33
CA ALA A 1 -11.91 4.29 -22.35
C ALA A 1 -11.03 5.27 -21.59
N TRP A 2 -10.35 6.13 -22.32
CA TRP A 2 -9.35 7.06 -21.82
C TRP A 2 -10.06 8.20 -21.07
N LEU A 3 -9.63 8.47 -19.83
CA LEU A 3 -10.13 9.59 -19.03
C LEU A 3 -9.94 10.89 -19.83
N LYS A 4 -11.04 11.61 -20.08
CA LYS A 4 -10.96 12.95 -20.67
C LYS A 4 -10.06 13.81 -19.77
N PRO A 5 -9.03 14.49 -20.30
CA PRO A 5 -8.11 15.26 -19.47
C PRO A 5 -8.91 16.31 -18.71
N ALA A 6 -8.86 16.24 -17.37
CA ALA A 6 -9.53 17.21 -16.53
C ALA A 6 -8.95 18.61 -16.82
N PRO A 7 -9.77 19.68 -16.80
CA PRO A 7 -9.32 21.03 -17.08
C PRO A 7 -8.13 21.42 -16.17
N ARG A 8 -7.14 22.15 -16.71
CA ARG A 8 -5.85 22.46 -16.06
C ARG A 8 -5.98 22.93 -14.60
N LYS A 9 -7.01 23.72 -14.27
CA LYS A 9 -7.27 24.20 -12.91
C LYS A 9 -7.75 23.09 -11.94
N GLN A 10 -8.51 22.12 -12.44
CA GLN A 10 -8.99 20.98 -11.67
C GLN A 10 -7.90 19.94 -11.46
N LEU A 11 -6.96 19.82 -12.41
CA LEU A 11 -5.82 18.91 -12.33
C LEU A 11 -4.93 19.22 -11.10
N TRP A 12 -4.67 20.51 -10.83
CA TRP A 12 -3.92 20.94 -9.64
C TRP A 12 -4.61 20.56 -8.34
N GLY A 13 -5.94 20.71 -8.26
CA GLY A 13 -6.71 20.30 -7.08
C GLY A 13 -6.68 18.79 -6.85
N ILE A 14 -6.79 18.00 -7.93
CA ILE A 14 -6.68 16.54 -7.86
C ILE A 14 -5.28 16.14 -7.40
N LEU A 15 -4.22 16.70 -7.99
CA LEU A 15 -2.84 16.40 -7.63
C LEU A 15 -2.54 16.78 -6.17
N ALA A 16 -2.94 17.97 -5.73
CA ALA A 16 -2.76 18.39 -4.34
C ALA A 16 -3.44 17.43 -3.36
N THR A 17 -4.67 16.99 -3.69
CA THR A 17 -5.41 16.03 -2.85
C THR A 17 -4.71 14.67 -2.81
N VAL A 18 -4.30 14.13 -3.97
CA VAL A 18 -3.62 12.83 -4.04
C VAL A 18 -2.27 12.87 -3.31
N ILE A 19 -1.48 13.94 -3.45
CA ILE A 19 -0.18 14.05 -2.79
C ILE A 19 -0.35 14.21 -1.27
N LEU A 20 -1.29 15.05 -0.82
CA LEU A 20 -1.51 15.26 0.60
C LEU A 20 -2.02 14.00 1.29
N PHE A 21 -3.11 13.42 0.77
CA PHE A 21 -3.74 12.26 1.42
C PHE A 21 -3.03 10.95 1.10
N GLY A 22 -2.48 10.81 -0.10
CA GLY A 22 -1.81 9.58 -0.53
C GLY A 22 -0.35 9.48 -0.07
N THR A 23 0.42 10.56 -0.18
CA THR A 23 1.87 10.52 0.10
C THR A 23 2.20 11.11 1.46
N TYR A 24 1.76 12.35 1.74
CA TYR A 24 2.15 13.07 2.96
C TYR A 24 1.55 12.42 4.22
N VAL A 25 0.23 12.22 4.26
CA VAL A 25 -0.44 11.60 5.42
C VAL A 25 0.05 10.17 5.64
N ALA A 26 0.25 9.39 4.57
CA ALA A 26 0.75 8.02 4.67
C ALA A 26 2.14 7.96 5.31
N ILE A 27 3.09 8.78 4.83
CA ILE A 27 4.45 8.84 5.40
C ILE A 27 4.40 9.38 6.82
N TRP A 28 3.57 10.38 7.11
CA TRP A 28 3.44 10.92 8.46
C TRP A 28 2.93 9.86 9.45
N MET A 29 1.91 9.08 9.09
CA MET A 29 1.44 7.95 9.90
C MET A 29 2.52 6.86 10.06
N GLN A 30 3.31 6.59 9.02
CA GLN A 30 4.45 5.69 9.11
C GLN A 30 5.48 6.18 10.15
N GLN A 31 5.85 7.46 10.12
CA GLN A 31 6.76 8.05 11.11
C GLN A 31 6.18 7.98 12.53
N LEU A 32 4.86 8.17 12.66
CA LEU A 32 4.15 7.97 13.92
C LEU A 32 4.30 6.52 14.41
N ALA A 33 4.11 5.53 13.55
CA ALA A 33 4.27 4.12 13.89
C ALA A 33 5.69 3.79 14.38
N PHE A 34 6.73 4.36 13.77
CA PHE A 34 8.12 4.17 14.25
C PHE A 34 8.39 4.84 15.60
N LYS A 35 7.67 5.93 15.92
CA LYS A 35 7.83 6.61 17.20
C LYS A 35 7.16 5.86 18.36
N TYR A 36 6.01 5.23 18.11
CA TYR A 36 5.19 4.61 19.17
C TYR A 36 5.27 3.07 19.24
N THR A 37 5.95 2.43 18.29
CA THR A 37 6.08 0.98 18.21
C THR A 37 7.51 0.57 17.89
N ASN A 38 7.87 -0.67 18.19
CA ASN A 38 9.16 -1.20 17.78
C ASN A 38 9.27 -1.12 16.23
N VAL A 39 10.38 -0.54 15.76
CA VAL A 39 10.67 -0.35 14.33
C VAL A 39 10.54 -1.66 13.56
N GLY A 40 10.98 -2.79 14.13
CA GLY A 40 10.85 -4.11 13.50
C GLY A 40 9.39 -4.51 13.25
N ILE A 41 8.53 -4.34 14.26
CA ILE A 41 7.09 -4.66 14.15
C ILE A 41 6.42 -3.75 13.13
N ALA A 42 6.71 -2.44 13.18
CA ALA A 42 6.18 -1.47 12.24
C ALA A 42 6.61 -1.75 10.80
N GLN A 43 7.88 -2.06 10.55
CA GLN A 43 8.40 -2.40 9.22
C GLN A 43 7.79 -3.69 8.68
N THR A 44 7.62 -4.71 9.52
CA THR A 44 6.95 -5.97 9.16
C THR A 44 5.51 -5.72 8.73
N LEU A 45 4.75 -4.91 9.46
CA LEU A 45 3.41 -4.47 9.08
C LEU A 45 3.41 -3.71 7.75
N LEU A 46 4.34 -2.79 7.54
CA LEU A 46 4.44 -2.03 6.29
C LEU A 46 4.81 -2.92 5.09
N ALA A 47 5.65 -3.93 5.31
CA ALA A 47 6.02 -4.92 4.29
C ALA A 47 4.86 -5.84 3.89
N THR A 48 3.75 -5.87 4.66
CA THR A 48 2.52 -6.57 4.25
C THR A 48 1.74 -5.85 3.15
N SER A 49 2.23 -4.75 2.57
CA SER A 49 1.63 -4.09 1.40
C SER A 49 1.15 -5.05 0.29
N PRO A 50 1.84 -6.16 -0.05
CA PRO A 50 1.35 -7.11 -1.06
C PRO A 50 0.06 -7.82 -0.64
N LEU A 51 -0.20 -8.00 0.66
CA LEU A 51 -1.44 -8.60 1.15
C LEU A 51 -2.66 -7.73 0.81
N PHE A 52 -2.51 -6.42 0.96
CA PHE A 52 -3.59 -5.45 0.72
C PHE A 52 -3.93 -5.28 -0.76
N ILE A 53 -3.11 -5.78 -1.69
CA ILE A 53 -3.41 -5.70 -3.12
C ILE A 53 -4.50 -6.67 -3.56
N LEU A 54 -4.70 -7.79 -2.84
CA LEU A 54 -5.74 -8.78 -3.13
C LEU A 54 -7.16 -8.23 -2.94
N PRO A 55 -7.53 -7.62 -1.79
CA PRO A 55 -8.86 -7.02 -1.65
C PRO A 55 -9.08 -5.82 -2.58
N VAL A 56 -8.04 -5.01 -2.83
CA VAL A 56 -8.13 -3.87 -3.76
C VAL A 56 -8.40 -4.34 -5.19
N SER A 57 -7.72 -5.39 -5.65
CA SER A 57 -7.97 -5.98 -6.98
C SER A 57 -9.34 -6.66 -7.07
N ALA A 58 -9.80 -7.31 -5.99
CA ALA A 58 -11.16 -7.85 -5.91
C ALA A 58 -12.24 -6.76 -6.00
N LEU A 59 -12.03 -5.61 -5.34
CA LEU A 59 -12.93 -4.45 -5.42
C LEU A 59 -12.95 -3.81 -6.81
N GLN A 60 -11.82 -3.85 -7.53
CA GLN A 60 -11.73 -3.41 -8.93
C GLN A 60 -12.32 -4.41 -9.93
N LYS A 61 -12.87 -5.55 -9.47
CA LYS A 61 -13.40 -6.66 -10.31
C LYS A 61 -12.36 -7.22 -11.29
N GLU A 62 -11.07 -7.02 -11.03
CA GLU A 62 -10.02 -7.62 -11.84
C GLU A 62 -9.89 -9.12 -11.52
N LYS A 63 -9.62 -9.93 -12.55
CA LYS A 63 -9.41 -11.37 -12.35
C LYS A 63 -8.13 -11.58 -11.56
N LEU A 64 -8.27 -12.00 -10.31
CA LEU A 64 -7.17 -12.43 -9.46
C LEU A 64 -6.42 -13.58 -10.16
N SER A 65 -5.21 -13.30 -10.63
CA SER A 65 -4.37 -14.33 -11.25
C SER A 65 -3.80 -15.25 -10.15
N LEU A 66 -3.66 -16.54 -10.46
CA LEU A 66 -2.98 -17.51 -9.58
C LEU A 66 -1.56 -17.05 -9.20
N ARG A 67 -0.91 -16.26 -10.07
CA ARG A 67 0.41 -15.67 -9.82
C ARG A 67 0.38 -14.62 -8.70
N SER A 68 -0.68 -13.81 -8.59
CA SER A 68 -0.84 -12.84 -7.49
C SER A 68 -1.04 -13.54 -6.16
N ILE A 69 -1.82 -14.63 -6.14
CA ILE A 69 -2.03 -15.43 -4.92
C ILE A 69 -0.70 -16.01 -4.43
N PHE A 70 0.10 -16.58 -5.33
CA PHE A 70 1.45 -17.07 -5.01
C PHE A 70 2.37 -15.96 -4.50
N GLY A 71 2.37 -14.79 -5.14
CA GLY A 71 3.18 -13.64 -4.69
C GLY A 71 2.82 -13.16 -3.28
N VAL A 72 1.52 -13.18 -2.93
CA VAL A 72 1.07 -12.86 -1.58
C VAL A 72 1.51 -13.91 -0.58
N LEU A 73 1.38 -15.20 -0.89
CA LEU A 73 1.85 -16.28 0.00
C LEU A 73 3.35 -16.18 0.28
N VAL A 74 4.17 -15.92 -0.75
CA VAL A 74 5.62 -15.72 -0.59
C VAL A 74 5.92 -14.49 0.25
N SER A 75 5.18 -13.39 0.06
CA SER A 75 5.35 -12.16 0.85
C SER A 75 5.02 -12.39 2.33
N ILE A 76 3.92 -13.09 2.63
CA ILE A 76 3.55 -13.45 4.00
C ILE A 76 4.63 -14.33 4.64
N ALA A 77 5.17 -15.31 3.90
CA ALA A 77 6.24 -16.17 4.41
C ALA A 77 7.52 -15.38 4.75
N GLY A 78 7.90 -14.40 3.92
CA GLY A 78 9.05 -13.53 4.20
C GLY A 78 8.86 -12.65 5.43
N VAL A 79 7.67 -12.05 5.58
CA VAL A 79 7.27 -11.26 6.75
C VAL A 79 7.31 -12.12 8.02
N ALA A 80 6.78 -13.34 7.97
CA ALA A 80 6.80 -14.29 9.09
C ALA A 80 8.22 -14.72 9.47
N LEU A 81 9.10 -14.96 8.49
CA LEU A 81 10.51 -15.30 8.73
C LEU A 81 11.25 -14.16 9.44
N ILE A 82 11.08 -12.91 8.99
CA ILE A 82 11.71 -11.75 9.61
C ILE A 82 11.20 -11.55 11.05
N PHE A 83 9.90 -11.75 11.28
CA PHE A 83 9.32 -11.63 12.62
C PHE A 83 9.74 -12.76 13.58
N LEU A 84 10.03 -13.95 13.07
CA LEU A 84 10.53 -15.09 13.88
C LEU A 84 12.04 -15.04 14.10
N ALA A 85 12.80 -14.43 13.18
CA ALA A 85 14.26 -14.36 13.23
C ALA A 85 14.80 -13.10 13.93
N GLY A 86 13.99 -12.06 14.08
CA GLY A 86 14.31 -10.82 14.80
C GLY A 86 13.60 -10.73 16.15
#